data_AF-A0A926YCE9-F1
#
_entry.id   AF-A0A926YCE9-F1
#
_cell.length_a   1.000
_cell.length_b   1.000
_cell.length_c   1.000
_cell.angle_alpha   90.00
_cell.angle_beta   90.00
_cell.angle_gamma   90.00
#
_symmetry.space_group_name_H-M   'P 1'
#
loop_
_entity.id
_entity.type
_entity.pdbx_description
1 polymer ?
#
loop_
_entity_poly.entity_id
_entity_poly.type
_entity_poly.pdbx_seq_one_letter_code
_entity_poly.pdbx_strand_id
1 'polypeptide(L)'
;MTNTWIFYLFWYPLLPIFSILVGVFIWLYAGQSVRCSFDKTLGIVTLKQQGLRQSKVIEFPLRDIIDVELDLRTRDAAINQRIVLVLRTGHAQPLSLNKNADWKDKQATINTIREFLGMPIK
;
A
#
# COMPACT_ATOMS: atom_id res chain seq x y z
N MET A 1 54.99 13.97 -5.81
CA MET A 1 54.24 13.58 -4.58
C MET A 1 52.96 14.40 -4.54
N THR A 2 51.88 13.86 -5.10
CA THR A 2 50.56 14.50 -5.03
C THR A 2 50.00 14.34 -3.62
N ASN A 3 49.71 15.45 -2.96
CA ASN A 3 49.22 15.50 -1.58
C ASN A 3 47.84 14.85 -1.46
N THR A 4 47.83 13.55 -1.12
CA THR A 4 46.63 12.73 -0.93
C THR A 4 45.67 13.30 0.11
N TRP A 5 46.18 14.12 1.04
CA TRP A 5 45.39 14.73 2.12
C TRP A 5 44.38 15.78 1.65
N ILE A 6 44.62 16.44 0.51
CA ILE A 6 43.70 17.44 -0.06
C ILE A 6 42.39 16.79 -0.56
N PHE A 7 42.44 15.53 -1.00
CA PHE A 7 41.24 14.79 -1.40
C PHE A 7 40.30 14.52 -0.21
N TYR A 8 40.84 14.30 0.99
CA TYR A 8 40.03 14.08 2.19
C TYR A 8 39.31 15.36 2.63
N LEU A 9 39.97 16.51 2.52
CA LEU A 9 39.39 17.82 2.81
C LEU A 9 38.21 18.16 1.90
N PHE A 10 38.24 17.69 0.65
CA PHE A 10 37.15 17.87 -0.32
C PHE A 10 36.01 16.85 -0.13
N TRP A 11 36.33 15.61 0.26
CA TRP A 11 35.32 14.54 0.40
C TRP A 11 34.56 14.58 1.74
N TYR A 12 35.21 15.09 2.80
CA TYR A 12 34.62 15.22 4.13
C TYR A 12 33.31 16.03 4.18
N PRO A 13 33.17 17.18 3.49
CA PRO A 13 31.90 17.91 3.42
C PRO A 13 30.89 17.31 2.42
N LEU A 14 31.33 16.51 1.44
CA LEU A 14 30.42 15.90 0.46
C LEU A 14 29.62 14.73 1.02
N LEU A 15 30.21 13.94 1.92
CA LEU A 15 29.53 12.83 2.60
C LEU A 15 28.24 13.22 3.34
N PRO A 16 28.23 14.23 4.24
CA PRO A 16 27.01 14.63 4.95
C PRO A 16 25.97 15.21 4.00
N ILE A 17 26.37 15.96 2.97
CA ILE A 17 25.45 16.48 1.95
C ILE A 17 24.77 15.32 1.20
N PHE A 18 25.55 14.32 0.80
CA PHE A 18 25.02 13.11 0.15
C PHE A 18 24.05 12.36 1.06
N SER A 19 24.39 12.17 2.34
CA SER A 19 23.50 11.52 3.32
C SER A 19 22.20 12.28 3.53
N ILE A 20 22.23 13.61 3.57
CA ILE A 20 21.02 14.44 3.67
C ILE A 20 20.16 14.28 2.41
N LEU A 21 20.76 14.35 1.22
CA LEU A 21 20.03 14.17 -0.04
C LEU A 21 19.37 12.78 -0.12
N VAL A 22 20.08 11.73 0.28
CA VAL A 22 19.54 10.37 0.34
C VAL A 22 18.39 10.28 1.36
N GLY A 23 18.54 10.89 2.54
CA GLY A 23 17.48 10.92 3.56
C GLY A 23 16.22 11.63 3.08
N VAL A 24 16.37 12.80 2.45
CA VAL A 24 15.26 13.53 1.82
C VAL A 24 14.61 12.69 0.73
N PHE A 25 15.41 12.04 -0.11
CA PHE A 25 14.89 11.16 -1.16
C PHE A 25 14.07 10.02 -0.56
N ILE A 26 14.61 9.26 0.41
CA ILE A 26 13.88 8.17 1.08
C ILE A 26 12.57 8.67 1.69
N TRP A 27 12.58 9.81 2.37
CA TRP A 27 11.38 10.39 2.97
C TRP A 27 10.30 10.72 1.92
N LEU A 28 10.70 11.28 0.78
CA LEU A 28 9.80 11.58 -0.34
C LEU A 28 9.22 10.30 -1.00
N TYR A 29 9.88 9.16 -0.95
CA TYR A 29 9.38 7.91 -1.54
C TYR A 29 8.62 7.02 -0.55
N ALA A 30 8.89 7.12 0.75
CA ALA A 30 8.24 6.30 1.77
C ALA A 30 6.77 6.70 2.07
N GLY A 31 6.36 7.93 1.71
CA GLY A 31 5.06 8.51 2.07
C GLY A 31 3.84 8.04 1.26
N GLN A 32 3.86 6.85 0.66
CA GLN A 32 2.68 6.34 -0.05
C GLN A 32 1.66 5.78 0.95
N SER A 33 0.48 6.38 1.01
CA SER A 33 -0.63 5.91 1.85
C SER A 33 -1.79 5.43 0.99
N VAL A 34 -2.42 4.33 1.41
CA VAL A 34 -3.63 3.80 0.78
C VAL A 34 -4.76 3.89 1.79
N ARG A 35 -5.81 4.63 1.45
CA ARG A 35 -7.04 4.74 2.23
C ARG A 35 -8.17 4.10 1.44
N CYS A 36 -8.85 3.15 2.07
CA CYS A 36 -10.11 2.60 1.57
C CYS A 36 -11.23 3.13 2.46
N SER A 37 -12.28 3.68 1.87
CA SER A 37 -13.47 4.14 2.58
C SER A 37 -14.70 3.49 1.98
N PHE A 38 -15.56 2.97 2.85
CA PHE A 38 -16.84 2.38 2.49
C PHE A 38 -17.94 3.30 2.99
N ASP A 39 -18.73 3.86 2.07
CA ASP A 39 -19.84 4.73 2.40
C ASP A 39 -21.17 4.01 2.13
N LYS A 40 -21.89 3.67 3.20
CA LYS A 40 -23.23 3.07 3.11
C LYS A 40 -24.32 4.06 2.72
N THR A 41 -24.15 5.35 3.03
CA THR A 41 -25.15 6.38 2.71
C THR A 41 -25.16 6.69 1.23
N LEU A 42 -23.97 6.77 0.62
CA LEU A 42 -23.79 6.98 -0.81
C LEU A 42 -23.76 5.67 -1.61
N GLY A 43 -23.58 4.52 -0.94
CA GLY A 43 -23.51 3.21 -1.58
C GLY A 43 -22.27 3.03 -2.46
N ILE A 44 -21.16 3.66 -2.09
CA ILE A 44 -19.90 3.67 -2.86
C ILE A 44 -18.72 3.22 -2.01
N VAL A 45 -17.71 2.67 -2.68
CA VAL A 45 -16.37 2.44 -2.12
C VAL A 45 -15.39 3.33 -2.83
N THR A 46 -14.61 4.05 -2.04
CA THR A 46 -13.56 4.94 -2.51
C THR A 46 -12.21 4.37 -2.09
N LEU A 47 -11.43 3.93 -3.07
CA LEU A 47 -10.03 3.55 -2.89
C LEU A 47 -9.14 4.71 -3.32
N LYS A 48 -8.55 5.38 -2.34
CA LYS A 48 -7.65 6.51 -2.55
C LYS A 48 -6.22 6.08 -2.26
N GLN A 49 -5.39 6.01 -3.29
CA GLN A 49 -3.95 5.83 -3.18
C GLN A 49 -3.30 7.21 -3.28
N GLN A 50 -2.71 7.70 -2.19
CA GLN A 50 -1.97 8.96 -2.15
C GLN A 50 -0.48 8.65 -2.16
N GLY A 51 0.18 8.89 -3.28
CA GLY A 51 1.63 9.03 -3.34
C GLY A 51 2.02 10.50 -3.39
N LEU A 52 3.31 10.79 -3.19
CA LEU A 52 3.83 12.15 -3.20
C LEU A 52 3.67 12.88 -4.55
N ARG A 53 3.63 12.14 -5.66
CA ARG A 53 3.53 12.71 -7.02
C ARG A 53 2.19 12.48 -7.69
N GLN A 54 1.47 11.42 -7.34
CA GLN A 54 0.20 11.05 -7.97
C GLN A 54 -0.76 10.49 -6.93
N SER A 55 -1.97 11.03 -6.93
CA SER A 55 -3.11 10.45 -6.25
C SER A 55 -3.96 9.69 -7.26
N LYS A 56 -4.26 8.43 -6.97
CA LYS A 56 -5.22 7.65 -7.74
C LYS A 56 -6.45 7.44 -6.87
N VAL A 57 -7.58 7.97 -7.32
CA VAL A 57 -8.89 7.70 -6.72
C VAL A 57 -9.61 6.72 -7.63
N ILE A 58 -10.04 5.59 -7.07
CA ILE A 58 -10.87 4.62 -7.76
C ILE A 58 -12.16 4.52 -6.95
N GLU A 59 -13.27 4.85 -7.60
CA GLU A 59 -14.61 4.75 -7.01
C GLU A 59 -15.38 3.66 -7.73
N PHE A 60 -16.09 2.84 -6.96
CA PHE A 60 -16.99 1.84 -7.51
C PHE A 60 -18.19 1.62 -6.57
N PRO A 61 -19.33 1.18 -7.10
CA PRO A 61 -20.53 0.93 -6.31
C PRO A 61 -20.30 -0.17 -5.27
N LEU A 62 -20.81 0.02 -4.04
CA LEU A 62 -20.76 -0.98 -2.97
C LEU A 62 -21.48 -2.27 -3.38
N ARG A 63 -22.59 -2.14 -4.13
CA ARG A 63 -23.38 -3.25 -4.69
C ARG A 63 -22.63 -4.13 -5.69
N ASP A 64 -21.52 -3.62 -6.22
CA ASP A 64 -20.69 -4.37 -7.17
C ASP A 64 -19.74 -5.30 -6.42
N ILE A 65 -19.58 -5.18 -5.09
CA ILE A 65 -18.75 -6.08 -4.29
C ILE A 65 -19.57 -7.31 -3.94
N ILE A 66 -19.10 -8.48 -4.38
CA ILE A 66 -19.76 -9.77 -4.13
C ILE A 66 -19.11 -10.50 -2.96
N ASP A 67 -17.78 -10.45 -2.84
CA ASP A 67 -17.04 -11.05 -1.72
C ASP A 67 -15.74 -10.25 -1.49
N VAL A 68 -15.13 -10.51 -0.35
CA VAL A 68 -13.82 -10.01 0.05
C VAL A 68 -12.97 -11.21 0.44
N GLU A 69 -11.88 -11.43 -0.27
CA GLU A 69 -11.07 -12.64 -0.10
C GLU A 69 -9.59 -12.29 0.08
N LEU A 70 -8.82 -13.27 0.54
CA LEU A 70 -7.37 -13.15 0.60
C LEU A 70 -6.77 -13.83 -0.62
N ASP A 71 -6.20 -13.03 -1.52
CA ASP A 71 -5.50 -13.51 -2.70
C ASP A 71 -4.09 -13.94 -2.30
N LEU A 72 -3.87 -15.24 -2.39
CA LEU A 72 -2.58 -15.89 -2.17
C LEU A 72 -1.84 -15.93 -3.50
N ARG A 73 -1.07 -14.88 -3.80
CA ARG A 73 -0.17 -14.91 -4.95
C ARG A 73 1.20 -15.45 -4.54
N THR A 74 1.49 -16.64 -5.03
CA THR A 74 2.84 -17.22 -4.99
C THR A 74 3.64 -16.61 -6.13
N ARG A 75 4.60 -15.74 -5.83
CA ARG A 75 5.60 -15.30 -6.81
C ARG A 75 6.98 -15.51 -6.18
N ASP A 76 7.78 -16.37 -6.81
CA ASP A 76 9.21 -16.59 -6.52
C ASP A 76 9.56 -16.74 -5.02
N ALA A 77 8.97 -17.76 -4.38
CA ALA A 77 9.24 -18.19 -3.00
C ALA A 77 8.68 -17.31 -1.86
N ALA A 78 8.11 -16.13 -2.15
CA ALA A 78 7.38 -15.34 -1.16
C ALA A 78 5.86 -15.45 -1.36
N ILE A 79 5.13 -15.93 -0.34
CA ILE A 79 3.66 -15.89 -0.33
C ILE A 79 3.25 -14.45 -0.03
N ASN A 80 2.90 -13.70 -1.07
CA ASN A 80 2.45 -12.33 -0.90
C ASN A 80 0.93 -12.32 -0.71
N GLN A 81 0.51 -12.27 0.55
CA GLN A 81 -0.90 -12.27 0.95
C GLN A 81 -1.47 -10.86 0.81
N ARG A 82 -2.51 -10.69 0.00
CA ARG A 82 -3.20 -9.40 -0.17
C ARG A 82 -4.70 -9.56 -0.10
N ILE A 83 -5.38 -8.59 0.49
CA ILE A 83 -6.84 -8.56 0.53
C ILE A 83 -7.32 -8.12 -0.87
N VAL A 84 -8.33 -8.78 -1.42
CA VAL A 84 -8.96 -8.43 -2.70
C VAL A 84 -10.46 -8.26 -2.53
N LEU A 85 -11.01 -7.25 -3.22
CA LEU A 85 -12.45 -7.10 -3.40
C LEU A 85 -12.85 -7.81 -4.69
N VAL A 86 -13.73 -8.78 -4.58
CA VAL A 86 -14.29 -9.50 -5.73
C VAL A 86 -15.48 -8.72 -6.24
N LEU A 87 -15.34 -8.14 -7.44
CA LEU A 87 -16.38 -7.34 -8.07
C LEU A 87 -17.27 -8.21 -8.96
N ARG A 88 -18.52 -7.79 -9.14
CA ARG A 88 -19.53 -8.41 -10.01
C ARG A 88 -19.10 -8.51 -11.47
N THR A 89 -18.21 -7.62 -11.90
CA THR A 89 -17.60 -7.66 -13.23
C THR A 89 -16.62 -8.83 -13.42
N GLY A 90 -16.40 -9.66 -12.39
CA GLY A 90 -15.40 -10.74 -12.40
C GLY A 90 -13.97 -10.25 -12.17
N HIS A 91 -13.77 -8.95 -11.90
CA HIS A 91 -12.46 -8.39 -11.59
C HIS A 91 -12.21 -8.43 -10.07
N ALA A 92 -10.98 -8.76 -9.69
CA ALA A 92 -10.52 -8.68 -8.31
C ALA A 92 -9.69 -7.41 -8.12
N GLN A 93 -10.19 -6.46 -7.31
CA GLN A 93 -9.50 -5.22 -7.02
C GLN A 93 -8.62 -5.41 -5.76
N PRO A 94 -7.28 -5.39 -5.88
CA PRO A 94 -6.41 -5.57 -4.73
C PRO A 94 -6.46 -4.36 -3.80
N LEU A 95 -6.68 -4.63 -2.53
CA LEU A 95 -6.54 -3.70 -1.42
C LEU A 95 -5.14 -3.84 -0.84
N SER A 96 -4.32 -2.81 -1.02
CA SER A 96 -3.00 -2.69 -0.39
C SER A 96 -3.12 -2.24 1.07
N LEU A 97 -4.08 -2.79 1.80
CA LEU A 97 -4.26 -2.55 3.23
C LEU A 97 -3.33 -3.47 4.00
N ASN A 98 -2.73 -2.94 5.06
CA ASN A 98 -1.98 -3.70 6.05
C ASN A 98 -0.93 -4.67 5.41
N LYS A 99 -0.08 -4.11 4.54
CA LYS A 99 0.88 -4.90 3.73
C LYS A 99 1.77 -5.82 4.58
N ASN A 100 2.18 -5.33 5.75
CA ASN A 100 3.09 -6.00 6.68
C ASN A 100 2.37 -6.81 7.77
N ALA A 101 1.04 -6.88 7.76
CA ALA A 101 0.31 -7.70 8.72
C ALA A 101 0.41 -9.19 8.42
N ASP A 102 0.33 -9.96 9.50
CA ASP A 102 0.16 -11.40 9.45
C ASP A 102 -1.20 -11.81 8.90
N TRP A 103 -1.29 -13.08 8.49
CA TRP A 103 -2.51 -13.71 8.00
C TRP A 103 -3.72 -13.44 8.91
N LYS A 104 -3.54 -13.58 10.22
CA LYS A 104 -4.62 -13.42 11.22
C LYS A 104 -5.23 -12.02 11.19
N ASP A 105 -4.39 -10.98 11.10
CA ASP A 105 -4.83 -9.59 11.07
C ASP A 105 -5.51 -9.26 9.73
N LYS A 106 -5.01 -9.82 8.63
CA LYS A 106 -5.64 -9.69 7.31
C LYS A 106 -7.01 -10.36 7.29
N GLN A 107 -7.15 -11.54 7.88
CA GLN A 107 -8.43 -12.24 7.97
C GLN A 107 -9.40 -11.53 8.92
N ALA A 108 -8.94 -10.99 10.05
CA ALA A 108 -9.76 -10.15 10.92
C ALA A 108 -10.29 -8.91 10.15
N THR A 109 -9.42 -8.27 9.36
CA THR A 109 -9.82 -7.13 8.51
C THR A 109 -10.87 -7.54 7.47
N ILE A 110 -10.69 -8.69 6.81
CA ILE A 110 -11.68 -9.25 5.87
C ILE A 110 -13.03 -9.46 6.57
N ASN A 111 -13.01 -10.04 7.77
CA ASN A 111 -14.23 -10.32 8.52
C ASN A 111 -14.96 -9.04 8.94
N THR A 112 -14.23 -8.00 9.35
CA THR A 112 -14.81 -6.68 9.62
C THR A 112 -15.45 -6.07 8.36
N ILE A 113 -14.80 -6.19 7.20
CA ILE A 113 -15.37 -5.69 5.94
C ILE A 113 -16.62 -6.51 5.57
N ARG A 114 -16.59 -7.84 5.71
CA ARG A 114 -17.75 -8.70 5.44
C ARG A 114 -18.93 -8.38 6.35
N GLU A 115 -18.68 -8.24 7.65
CA GLU A 115 -19.69 -7.83 8.62
C GLU A 115 -20.28 -6.46 8.27
N PHE A 116 -19.44 -5.50 7.91
CA PHE A 116 -19.88 -4.19 7.43
C PHE A 116 -20.77 -4.32 6.19
N LEU A 117 -20.44 -5.20 5.24
CA LEU A 117 -21.21 -5.42 4.02
C LEU A 117 -22.44 -6.33 4.22
N GLY A 118 -22.65 -6.91 5.40
CA GLY A 118 -23.73 -7.86 5.66
C GLY A 118 -23.52 -9.23 5.01
N MET A 119 -22.26 -9.62 4.78
CA MET A 119 -21.87 -10.90 4.18
C MET A 119 -21.58 -11.96 5.25
N PRO A 120 -21.73 -13.26 4.93
CA PRO A 120 -21.38 -14.34 5.86
C PRO A 120 -19.86 -14.37 6.13
N ILE A 121 -19.50 -14.55 7.40
CA ILE A 121 -18.11 -14.68 7.85
C ILE A 121 -17.61 -16.09 7.56
N LYS A 122 -16.37 -16.23 7.06
CA LYS A 122 -15.71 -17.52 6.77
C LYS A 122 -14.49 -17.71 7.67
#